data_AF-A0A5M8PRL9-F1
#
_entry.id   AF-A0A5M8PRL9-F1
#
_cell.length_a   1.000
_cell.length_b   1.000
_cell.length_c   1.000
_cell.angle_alpha   90.00
_cell.angle_beta   90.00
_cell.angle_gamma   90.00
#
_symmetry.space_group_name_H-M   'P 1'
#
loop_
_entity.id
_entity.type
_entity.pdbx_description
1 polymer ?
#
loop_
_entity_poly.entity_id
_entity_poly.type
_entity_poly.pdbx_seq_one_letter_code
_entity_poly.pdbx_strand_id
1 'polypeptide(L)'
;MIESPDALQASLTIPADHLAACAAAGLPTSGNAAGHTADFFDLAGENKPPGPLPAGFTAGGIVALVFSCVGALMGLAVITWYGVGEIGAKEEARLEGEIEVVAERVGVEVGEPLAVGVQRRGRK
;
A
#
# COMPACT_ATOMS: atom_id res chain seq x y z
N MET A 1 -4.36 4.95 24.28
CA MET A 1 -4.13 6.30 24.83
C MET A 1 -5.41 6.71 25.54
N ILE A 2 -5.34 7.14 26.80
CA ILE A 2 -6.48 7.74 27.52
C ILE A 2 -6.17 9.23 27.64
N GLU A 3 -7.10 10.09 27.22
CA GLU A 3 -6.90 11.52 27.12
C GLU A 3 -7.84 12.27 28.07
N SER A 4 -7.28 13.17 28.88
CA SER A 4 -7.98 14.08 29.81
C SER A 4 -9.06 13.42 30.69
N PRO A 5 -8.69 12.46 31.57
CA PRO A 5 -9.65 11.69 32.37
C PRO A 5 -10.48 12.55 33.32
N ASP A 6 -9.94 13.66 33.83
CA ASP A 6 -10.63 14.51 34.81
C ASP A 6 -11.77 15.30 34.17
N ALA A 7 -11.56 15.82 32.95
CA ALA A 7 -12.59 16.54 32.20
C ALA A 7 -13.74 15.61 31.79
N LEU A 8 -13.43 14.36 31.43
CA LEU A 8 -14.44 13.37 31.08
C LEU A 8 -15.29 12.98 32.29
N GLN A 9 -14.68 12.74 33.46
CA GLN A 9 -15.43 12.41 34.67
C GLN A 9 -16.36 13.53 35.14
N ALA A 10 -15.98 14.80 34.91
CA ALA A 10 -16.79 15.95 35.31
C ALA A 10 -18.03 16.16 34.43
N SER A 11 -18.01 15.69 33.18
CA SER A 11 -19.04 16.00 32.17
C SER A 11 -19.82 14.77 31.68
N LEU A 12 -19.26 13.57 31.80
CA LEU A 12 -19.82 12.35 31.25
C LEU A 12 -20.62 11.57 32.30
N THR A 13 -21.91 11.36 32.03
CA THR A 13 -22.74 10.42 32.79
C THR A 13 -22.96 9.16 31.96
N ILE A 14 -22.60 8.00 32.50
CA ILE A 14 -22.76 6.71 31.81
C ILE A 14 -24.25 6.30 31.86
N PRO A 15 -24.94 6.12 30.72
CA PRO A 15 -26.32 5.66 30.72
C PRO A 15 -26.47 4.26 31.31
N ALA A 16 -27.59 4.02 32.01
CA ALA A 16 -27.83 2.76 32.72
C ALA A 16 -27.82 1.53 31.79
N ASP A 17 -28.29 1.69 30.54
CA ASP A 17 -28.32 0.61 29.54
C ASP A 17 -26.92 0.07 29.22
N HIS A 18 -25.89 0.92 29.19
CA HIS A 18 -24.52 0.48 28.97
C HIS A 18 -23.99 -0.39 30.11
N LEU A 19 -24.32 -0.04 31.36
CA LEU A 19 -23.94 -0.85 32.52
C LEU A 19 -24.71 -2.18 32.54
N ALA A 20 -25.98 -2.18 32.13
CA ALA A 20 -26.77 -3.39 32.00
C ALA A 20 -26.20 -4.34 30.94
N ALA A 21 -25.74 -3.82 29.80
CA ALA A 21 -25.07 -4.61 28.77
C ALA A 21 -23.76 -5.24 29.27
N CYS A 22 -22.93 -4.48 30.01
CA CYS A 22 -21.72 -5.01 30.63
C CYS A 22 -22.03 -6.11 31.64
N ALA A 23 -23.04 -5.92 32.49
CA ALA A 23 -23.48 -6.91 33.47
C ALA A 23 -24.00 -8.19 32.80
N ALA A 24 -24.77 -8.08 31.71
CA ALA A 24 -25.25 -9.22 30.92
C ALA A 24 -24.09 -10.00 30.28
N ALA A 25 -23.00 -9.32 29.92
CA ALA A 25 -21.77 -9.93 29.41
C ALA A 25 -20.84 -10.49 30.50
N GLY A 26 -21.21 -10.36 31.79
CA GLY A 26 -20.36 -10.79 32.91
C GLY A 26 -19.08 -9.96 33.06
N LEU A 27 -19.06 -8.73 32.53
CA LEU A 27 -17.89 -7.86 32.58
C LEU A 27 -17.92 -6.96 33.82
N PRO A 28 -16.82 -6.89 34.61
CA PRO A 28 -16.74 -5.98 35.74
C PRO A 28 -16.68 -4.53 35.24
N THR A 29 -17.48 -3.65 35.87
CA THR A 29 -17.54 -2.21 35.57
C THR A 29 -16.77 -1.36 36.57
N SER A 30 -16.14 -2.00 37.57
CA SER A 30 -15.36 -1.35 38.61
C SER A 30 -14.07 -2.14 38.84
N GLY A 31 -13.00 -1.43 39.24
CA GLY A 31 -11.68 -2.02 39.40
C GLY A 31 -10.77 -1.82 38.18
N ASN A 32 -9.64 -2.53 38.17
CA ASN A 32 -8.70 -2.55 37.04
C ASN A 32 -9.15 -3.50 35.91
N ALA A 33 -8.28 -3.79 34.94
CA ALA A 33 -8.57 -4.63 33.78
C ALA A 33 -9.00 -6.09 34.12
N ALA A 34 -8.73 -6.54 35.35
CA ALA A 34 -9.17 -7.84 35.88
C ALA A 34 -10.39 -7.73 36.82
N GLY A 35 -10.88 -6.52 37.10
CA GLY A 35 -11.99 -6.28 38.04
C GLY A 35 -11.56 -6.21 39.51
N HIS A 36 -10.28 -6.04 39.80
CA HIS A 36 -9.77 -5.95 41.17
C HIS A 36 -9.97 -4.53 41.71
N THR A 37 -10.63 -4.40 42.88
CA THR A 37 -10.96 -3.11 43.53
C THR A 37 -10.14 -2.83 44.79
N ALA A 38 -9.52 -3.86 45.37
CA ALA A 38 -8.68 -3.74 46.57
C ALA A 38 -7.21 -3.41 46.22
N ASP A 39 -6.67 -4.08 45.21
CA ASP A 39 -5.35 -3.81 44.65
C ASP A 39 -5.46 -3.55 43.14
N PHE A 40 -5.25 -2.31 42.74
CA PHE A 40 -5.34 -1.90 41.34
C PHE A 40 -4.12 -2.34 40.51
N PHE A 41 -3.01 -2.72 41.14
CA PHE A 41 -1.79 -3.18 40.45
C PHE A 41 -1.79 -4.69 40.18
N ASP A 42 -2.70 -5.43 40.78
CA ASP A 42 -2.85 -6.86 40.51
C ASP A 42 -3.60 -7.09 39.20
N LEU A 43 -2.85 -7.40 38.14
CA LEU A 43 -3.36 -7.68 36.80
C LEU A 43 -3.61 -9.18 36.57
N ALA A 44 -3.62 -10.00 37.63
CA ALA A 44 -3.94 -11.41 37.51
C ALA A 44 -5.37 -11.62 37.00
N GLY A 45 -5.53 -12.31 35.87
CA GLY A 45 -6.84 -12.55 35.25
C GLY A 45 -7.26 -11.51 34.21
N GLU A 46 -6.44 -10.51 33.91
CA GLU A 46 -6.71 -9.58 32.81
C GLU A 46 -6.76 -10.29 31.44
N ASN A 47 -7.51 -9.71 30.52
CA ASN A 47 -7.51 -10.15 29.12
C ASN A 47 -6.15 -9.86 28.49
N LYS A 48 -5.42 -10.92 28.14
CA LYS A 48 -4.13 -10.81 27.44
C LYS A 48 -4.34 -10.88 25.93
N PRO A 49 -3.58 -10.10 25.15
CA PRO A 49 -3.57 -10.27 23.71
C PRO A 49 -3.11 -11.70 23.37
N PRO A 50 -3.50 -12.24 22.21
CA PRO A 50 -2.93 -13.47 21.71
C PRO A 50 -1.40 -13.34 21.67
N GLY A 51 -0.71 -14.48 21.80
CA GLY A 51 0.74 -14.53 21.76
C GLY A 51 1.31 -13.86 20.50
N PRO A 52 2.57 -13.43 20.53
CA PRO A 52 3.24 -12.85 19.36
C PRO A 52 3.07 -13.74 18.14
N LEU A 53 2.89 -13.13 16.96
CA LEU A 53 2.89 -13.88 15.72
C LEU A 53 4.21 -14.64 15.55
N PRO A 54 4.20 -15.82 14.91
CA PRO A 54 5.43 -16.55 14.62
C PRO A 54 6.40 -15.67 13.83
N ALA A 55 7.69 -15.80 14.12
CA ALA A 55 8.70 -15.02 13.43
C ALA A 55 8.80 -15.43 11.95
N GLY A 56 8.70 -14.44 11.05
CA GLY A 56 8.96 -14.62 9.62
C GLY A 56 7.74 -15.02 8.78
N PHE A 57 8.00 -15.32 7.51
CA PHE A 57 6.97 -15.74 6.56
C PHE A 57 6.64 -17.23 6.73
N THR A 58 5.35 -17.55 6.63
CA THR A 58 4.92 -18.94 6.49
C THR A 58 5.41 -19.49 5.14
N ALA A 59 5.55 -20.82 5.03
CA ALA A 59 5.91 -21.45 3.76
C ALA A 59 4.95 -21.04 2.62
N GLY A 60 3.66 -20.95 2.91
CA GLY A 60 2.66 -20.43 1.96
C GLY A 60 2.90 -18.98 1.55
N GLY A 61 3.32 -18.12 2.48
CA GLY A 61 3.67 -16.73 2.19
C GLY A 61 4.89 -16.60 1.26
N ILE A 62 5.90 -17.45 1.45
CA ILE A 62 7.08 -17.47 0.56
C ILE A 62 6.70 -17.91 -0.85
N VAL A 63 5.88 -18.97 -0.97
CA VAL A 63 5.39 -19.44 -2.27
C VAL A 63 4.60 -18.35 -2.99
N ALA A 64 3.68 -17.69 -2.29
CA ALA A 64 2.88 -16.60 -2.86
C ALA A 64 3.76 -15.45 -3.39
N LEU A 65 4.80 -15.07 -2.63
CA LEU A 65 5.73 -14.02 -3.04
C LEU A 65 6.48 -14.38 -4.33
N VAL A 66 7.01 -15.60 -4.42
CA VAL A 66 7.76 -16.05 -5.60
C VAL A 66 6.90 -16.05 -6.86
N PHE A 67 5.69 -16.62 -6.79
CA PHE A 67 4.78 -16.62 -7.94
C PHE A 67 4.34 -15.22 -8.36
N SER A 68 4.16 -14.31 -7.40
CA SER A 68 3.90 -12.90 -7.67
C SER A 68 5.05 -12.24 -8.44
N CYS A 69 6.29 -12.44 -8.01
CA CYS A 69 7.46 -11.93 -8.71
C CYS A 69 7.58 -12.48 -10.14
N VAL A 70 7.34 -13.78 -10.33
CA VAL A 70 7.36 -14.40 -11.67
C VAL A 70 6.27 -13.80 -12.55
N GLY A 71 5.04 -13.68 -12.05
CA GLY A 71 3.93 -13.07 -12.78
C GLY A 71 4.21 -11.61 -13.17
N ALA A 72 4.81 -10.83 -12.26
CA ALA A 72 5.19 -9.44 -12.52
C ALA A 72 6.23 -9.34 -13.64
N LEU A 73 7.27 -10.18 -13.62
CA LEU A 73 8.30 -10.20 -14.65
C LEU A 73 7.73 -10.64 -16.01
N MET A 74 6.87 -11.66 -16.03
CA MET A 74 6.17 -12.07 -17.25
C MET A 74 5.26 -10.97 -17.79
N GLY A 75 4.50 -10.30 -16.93
CA GLY A 75 3.65 -9.17 -17.31
C GLY A 75 4.45 -8.02 -17.94
N LEU A 76 5.56 -7.65 -17.31
CA LEU A 76 6.47 -6.61 -17.85
C LEU A 76 7.10 -7.03 -19.20
N ALA A 77 7.47 -8.30 -19.36
CA ALA A 77 7.98 -8.83 -20.62
C ALA A 77 6.94 -8.73 -21.75
N VAL A 78 5.67 -9.05 -21.47
CA VAL A 78 4.58 -8.94 -22.44
C VAL A 78 4.33 -7.48 -22.82
N ILE A 79 4.25 -6.58 -21.83
CA ILE A 79 4.03 -5.14 -22.07
C ILE A 79 5.16 -4.56 -22.94
N THR A 80 6.41 -4.88 -22.64
CA THR A 80 7.56 -4.40 -23.44
C THR A 80 7.57 -4.97 -24.85
N TRP A 81 7.22 -6.25 -25.04
CA TRP A 81 7.15 -6.86 -26.37
C TRP A 81 6.15 -6.16 -27.28
N TYR A 82 4.92 -5.93 -26.79
CA TYR A 82 3.88 -5.27 -27.57
C TYR A 82 4.05 -3.74 -27.62
N GLY A 83 4.64 -3.13 -26.58
CA GLY A 83 4.84 -1.69 -26.49
C GLY A 83 5.92 -1.14 -27.41
N VAL A 84 7.04 -1.83 -27.57
CA VAL A 84 8.20 -1.31 -28.34
C VAL A 84 7.98 -1.34 -29.87
N GLY A 85 7.10 -2.21 -30.37
CA GLY A 85 6.88 -2.34 -31.82
C GLY A 85 6.05 -1.22 -32.45
N GLU A 86 4.77 -1.14 -32.07
CA GLU A 86 3.80 -0.29 -32.77
C GLU A 86 3.73 1.15 -32.23
N ILE A 87 4.10 1.36 -30.97
CA ILE A 87 4.03 2.69 -30.33
C ILE A 87 5.25 3.52 -30.71
N GLY A 88 6.45 2.93 -30.68
CA GLY A 88 7.69 3.63 -31.04
C GLY A 88 7.65 4.24 -32.44
N ALA A 89 7.23 3.48 -33.45
CA ALA A 89 7.15 3.98 -34.82
C ALA A 89 6.08 5.06 -35.02
N LYS A 90 4.95 4.98 -34.31
CA LYS A 90 3.88 6.00 -34.36
C LYS A 90 4.25 7.26 -33.61
N GLU A 91 5.01 7.12 -32.52
CA GLU A 91 5.51 8.24 -31.73
C GLU A 91 6.63 8.98 -32.46
N GLU A 92 7.56 8.26 -33.10
CA GLU A 92 8.58 8.82 -34.01
C GLU A 92 7.93 9.58 -35.17
N ALA A 93 6.98 8.98 -35.89
CA ALA A 93 6.27 9.65 -36.99
C ALA A 93 5.45 10.87 -36.53
N ARG A 94 4.90 10.84 -35.31
CA ARG A 94 4.18 11.98 -34.73
C ARG A 94 5.13 13.11 -34.33
N LEU A 95 6.27 12.79 -33.73
CA LEU A 95 7.32 13.76 -33.39
C LEU A 95 7.87 14.42 -34.65
N GLU A 96 8.10 13.65 -35.71
CA GLU A 96 8.52 14.18 -37.02
C GLU A 96 7.47 15.15 -37.58
N GLY A 97 6.18 14.80 -37.56
CA GLY A 97 5.11 15.69 -38.00
C GLY A 97 4.95 16.95 -37.14
N GLU A 98 5.13 16.85 -35.83
CA GLU A 98 5.12 18.02 -34.93
C GLU A 98 6.33 18.94 -35.18
N ILE A 99 7.52 18.39 -35.46
CA ILE A 99 8.72 19.16 -35.81
C ILE A 99 8.55 19.86 -37.16
N GLU A 100 7.97 19.20 -38.16
CA GLU A 100 7.72 19.80 -39.48
C GLU A 100 6.78 21.00 -39.39
N VAL A 101 5.68 20.89 -38.64
CA VAL A 101 4.74 22.01 -38.41
C VAL A 101 5.42 23.18 -37.68
N VAL A 102 6.30 22.90 -36.72
CA VAL A 102 7.05 23.95 -36.02
C VAL A 102 8.11 24.57 -36.92
N ALA A 103 8.80 23.78 -37.74
CA ALA A 103 9.80 24.25 -38.68
C ALA A 103 9.20 25.17 -39.75
N GLU A 104 8.02 24.84 -40.27
CA GLU A 104 7.25 25.71 -41.18
C GLU A 104 6.89 27.05 -40.50
N ARG A 105 6.45 27.02 -39.24
CA ARG A 105 6.12 28.26 -38.49
C ARG A 105 7.32 29.14 -38.19
N VAL A 106 8.51 28.55 -38.05
CA VAL A 106 9.76 29.27 -37.72
C VAL A 106 10.57 29.61 -38.97
N GLY A 107 10.18 29.10 -40.16
CA GLY A 107 10.83 29.37 -41.44
C GLY A 107 12.20 28.72 -41.58
N VAL A 108 12.41 27.57 -40.94
CA VAL A 108 13.67 26.80 -40.98
C VAL A 108 13.43 25.50 -41.76
N GLU A 109 14.33 25.15 -42.69
CA GLU A 109 14.26 23.87 -43.38
C GLU A 109 14.80 22.75 -42.48
N VAL A 110 14.01 21.68 -42.30
CA VAL A 110 14.41 20.50 -41.52
C VAL A 110 15.42 19.70 -42.35
N GLY A 111 16.69 19.73 -41.95
CA GLY A 111 17.74 18.89 -42.53
C GLY A 111 17.55 17.41 -42.17
N GLU A 112 18.21 16.51 -42.91
CA GLU A 112 18.13 15.05 -42.69
C GLU A 112 18.28 14.67 -41.20
N PRO A 113 17.48 13.71 -40.71
CA PRO A 113 17.52 13.30 -39.31
C PRO A 113 18.92 12.79 -38.98
N LEU A 114 19.55 13.39 -37.96
CA LEU A 114 20.81 12.90 -37.42
C LEU A 114 20.56 11.49 -36.88
N ALA A 115 21.00 10.47 -37.62
CA ALA A 115 20.92 9.08 -37.19
C ALA A 115 21.74 8.92 -35.90
N VAL A 116 21.08 9.11 -34.75
CA VAL A 116 21.62 8.68 -33.45
C VAL A 116 21.54 7.16 -33.47
N GLY A 117 22.59 6.55 -34.03
CA GLY A 117 22.69 5.12 -34.20
C GLY A 117 22.65 4.39 -32.86
N VAL A 118 21.49 3.86 -32.50
CA VAL A 118 21.42 2.68 -31.65
C VAL A 118 21.93 1.51 -32.50
N GLN A 119 23.20 1.19 -32.30
CA GLN A 119 23.91 0.10 -32.97
C GLN A 119 23.08 -1.19 -32.90
N ARG A 120 22.45 -1.58 -34.02
CA ARG A 120 21.82 -2.91 -34.16
C ARG A 120 22.92 -3.96 -34.05
N ARG A 121 23.11 -4.52 -32.86
CA ARG A 121 24.02 -5.64 -32.61
C ARG A 121 23.46 -6.88 -33.31
N GLY A 122 24.25 -7.41 -34.25
CA GLY A 122 23.84 -8.32 -35.30
C GLY A 122 23.21 -9.63 -34.85
N ARG A 123 22.34 -10.14 -35.74
CA ARG A 123 21.81 -11.50 -35.75
C ARG A 123 22.38 -12.20 -37.00
N LYS A 124 23.08 -13.32 -36.80
CA LYS A 124 23.08 -14.41 -37.80
C LYS A 124 21.77 -15.17 -37.64
#